data_AF-A0A4Q0AX87-F1
#
_entry.id   AF-A0A4Q0AX87-F1
#
_cell.length_a   1.000
_cell.length_b   1.000
_cell.length_c   1.000
_cell.angle_alpha   90.00
_cell.angle_beta   90.00
_cell.angle_gamma   90.00
#
_symmetry.space_group_name_H-M   'P 1'
#
loop_
_entity.id
_entity.type
_entity.pdbx_description
1 polymer ?
#
loop_
_entity_poly.entity_id
_entity_poly.type
_entity_poly.pdbx_seq_one_letter_code
_entity_poly.pdbx_strand_id
1 'polypeptide(L)'
;MKALNPLNQIGLKEKTINKTAGADKRELYQLRITKKFFLTVCFAILFGSLSLFAQQMPMKMDSAITHTTTMPTTTKMDEELPHPFFTHMGMPEAVGTYSLRTAALLTKQTDGATKGDFAFHFETGLSRIVGLHIRNDRFLMNPSTEIMFQFAVLRSKNGMNGISTLIEFEVPTNKGVRRINTLVGFSSALSSSRVSFNQVLHYNPRVDMLDGSVAVVFKVTQKIFLVAEMLGTRMSDGTTMLNPVAGVKLRLNKYVVLGLGYMKPVTNTKEFSSQTIFQPEFGW
;
A
#
# COMPACT_ATOMS: atom_id res chain seq x y z
N MET A 1 75.00 -49.72 -14.80
CA MET A 1 74.56 -48.88 -15.92
C MET A 1 73.73 -47.73 -15.35
N LYS A 2 74.20 -46.50 -15.66
CA LYS A 2 73.56 -45.17 -15.68
C LYS A 2 72.38 -44.92 -14.71
N ALA A 3 72.54 -44.24 -13.57
CA ALA A 3 72.88 -42.82 -13.34
C ALA A 3 71.77 -41.82 -13.71
N LEU A 4 71.24 -41.09 -12.70
CA LEU A 4 71.08 -39.62 -12.59
C LEU A 4 69.91 -39.21 -11.66
N ASN A 5 70.24 -38.90 -10.40
CA ASN A 5 70.07 -37.62 -9.66
C ASN A 5 69.54 -36.39 -10.46
N PRO A 6 69.28 -35.21 -9.84
CA PRO A 6 68.56 -34.82 -8.59
C PRO A 6 67.74 -33.49 -8.82
N LEU A 7 67.45 -32.73 -7.74
CA LEU A 7 67.14 -31.28 -7.67
C LEU A 7 65.69 -30.85 -7.98
N ASN A 8 65.15 -29.75 -7.47
CA ASN A 8 65.28 -28.94 -6.25
C ASN A 8 64.35 -27.74 -6.51
N GLN A 9 63.67 -27.25 -5.48
CA GLN A 9 63.08 -25.89 -5.39
C GLN A 9 61.88 -25.64 -6.34
N ILE A 10 60.80 -24.97 -5.93
CA ILE A 10 60.75 -23.59 -5.46
C ILE A 10 59.50 -23.43 -4.59
N GLY A 11 59.66 -22.78 -3.44
CA GLY A 11 58.56 -22.44 -2.54
C GLY A 11 57.63 -21.39 -3.14
N LEU A 12 56.33 -21.66 -3.07
CA LEU A 12 55.30 -20.64 -3.14
C LEU A 12 54.84 -20.36 -1.71
N LYS A 13 55.30 -19.22 -1.19
CA LYS A 13 54.73 -18.59 0.00
C LYS A 13 53.25 -18.29 -0.26
N GLU A 14 52.35 -18.94 0.47
CA GLU A 14 50.97 -18.48 0.59
C GLU A 14 50.98 -17.08 1.20
N LYS A 15 50.63 -16.10 0.36
CA LYS A 15 50.45 -14.71 0.73
C LYS A 15 49.03 -14.56 1.26
N THR A 16 48.83 -14.82 2.54
CA THR A 16 47.58 -14.52 3.24
C THR A 16 47.45 -13.00 3.40
N ILE A 17 46.72 -12.36 2.49
CA ILE A 17 46.22 -10.99 2.59
C ILE A 17 44.70 -11.11 2.61
N ASN A 18 44.07 -11.09 3.78
CA ASN A 18 43.64 -9.95 4.59
C ASN A 18 42.26 -9.38 4.20
N LYS A 19 41.46 -9.17 5.25
CA LYS A 19 40.37 -8.18 5.39
C LYS A 19 39.11 -8.41 4.54
N THR A 20 38.04 -8.87 5.20
CA THR A 20 36.89 -8.02 5.60
C THR A 20 35.87 -8.89 6.35
N ALA A 21 36.12 -9.14 7.63
CA ALA A 21 35.12 -9.70 8.54
C ALA A 21 34.97 -8.72 9.71
N GLY A 22 34.36 -7.59 9.40
CA GLY A 22 34.19 -6.47 10.32
C GLY A 22 33.07 -5.58 9.84
N ALA A 23 31.93 -6.18 9.44
CA ALA A 23 30.69 -5.43 9.50
C ALA A 23 30.51 -5.04 10.96
N ASP A 24 30.64 -3.74 11.22
CA ASP A 24 30.66 -3.14 12.54
C ASP A 24 29.44 -3.67 13.32
N LYS A 25 29.68 -4.30 14.48
CA LYS A 25 28.61 -4.82 15.34
C LYS A 25 27.58 -3.72 15.64
N ARG A 26 27.95 -2.45 15.55
CA ARG A 26 27.05 -1.29 15.63
C ARG A 26 26.06 -1.22 14.48
N GLU A 27 26.42 -1.49 13.23
CA GLU A 27 25.48 -1.48 12.09
C GLU A 27 24.44 -2.60 12.20
N LEU A 28 24.88 -3.80 12.60
CA LEU A 28 23.96 -4.93 12.86
C LEU A 28 23.02 -4.66 14.05
N TYR A 29 23.48 -3.90 15.05
CA TYR A 29 22.67 -3.51 16.19
C TYR A 29 21.64 -2.42 15.82
N GLN A 30 22.05 -1.42 15.04
CA GLN A 30 21.16 -0.37 14.54
C GLN A 30 20.07 -0.93 13.61
N LEU A 31 20.41 -1.91 12.76
CA LEU A 31 19.45 -2.59 11.88
C LEU A 31 18.44 -3.45 12.67
N ARG A 32 18.84 -4.03 13.81
CA ARG A 32 17.94 -4.79 14.69
C ARG A 32 17.00 -3.87 15.48
N ILE A 33 17.48 -2.71 15.93
CA ILE A 33 16.65 -1.72 16.63
C ILE A 33 15.62 -1.13 15.67
N THR A 34 16.01 -0.75 14.46
CA THR A 34 15.06 -0.20 13.46
C THR A 34 14.00 -1.21 13.05
N LYS A 35 14.35 -2.50 12.88
CA LYS A 35 13.35 -3.56 12.61
C LYS A 35 12.36 -3.75 13.76
N LYS A 36 12.83 -3.78 15.01
CA LYS A 36 11.94 -3.93 16.17
C LYS A 36 11.06 -2.70 16.37
N PHE A 37 11.62 -1.50 16.21
CA PHE A 37 10.88 -0.25 16.32
C PHE A 37 9.78 -0.13 15.25
N PHE A 38 10.12 -0.44 13.99
CA PHE A 38 9.15 -0.43 12.90
C PHE A 38 8.02 -1.45 13.11
N LEU A 39 8.35 -2.65 13.58
CA LEU A 39 7.36 -3.68 13.89
C LEU A 39 6.44 -3.25 15.04
N THR A 40 6.99 -2.67 16.11
CA THR A 40 6.22 -2.15 17.25
C THR A 40 5.31 -0.99 16.85
N VAL A 41 5.78 -0.07 16.00
CA VAL A 41 4.97 1.05 15.48
C VAL A 41 3.82 0.53 14.60
N CYS A 42 4.09 -0.43 13.70
CA CYS A 42 3.02 -1.05 12.90
C CYS A 42 2.00 -1.77 13.79
N PHE A 43 2.46 -2.51 14.81
CA PHE A 43 1.59 -3.22 15.74
C PHE A 43 0.74 -2.26 16.60
N ALA A 44 1.33 -1.15 17.06
CA ALA A 44 0.63 -0.12 17.82
C ALA A 44 -0.41 0.64 16.97
N ILE A 45 -0.15 0.86 15.69
CA ILE A 45 -1.10 1.50 14.76
C ILE A 45 -2.26 0.53 14.43
N LEU A 46 -1.97 -0.75 14.19
CA LEU A 46 -2.98 -1.78 13.93
C LEU A 46 -3.88 -2.06 15.14
N PHE A 47 -3.33 -2.14 16.35
CA PHE A 47 -4.13 -2.43 17.55
C PHE A 47 -4.72 -1.18 18.23
N GLY A 48 -4.05 -0.03 18.12
CA GLY A 48 -4.56 1.24 18.66
C GLY A 48 -5.76 1.80 17.90
N SER A 49 -5.84 1.54 16.59
CA SER A 49 -7.01 1.94 15.80
C SER A 49 -8.26 1.14 16.17
N LEU A 50 -8.13 -0.13 16.59
CA LEU A 50 -9.26 -0.96 17.01
C LEU A 50 -9.84 -0.57 18.38
N SER A 51 -9.03 -0.06 19.31
CA SER A 51 -9.50 0.31 20.67
C SER A 51 -10.14 1.70 20.74
N LEU A 52 -9.79 2.62 19.83
CA LEU A 52 -10.39 3.97 19.76
C LEU A 52 -11.82 3.98 19.21
N PHE A 53 -12.26 2.94 18.49
CA PHE A 53 -13.65 2.81 18.04
C PHE A 53 -14.62 2.35 19.15
N ALA A 54 -14.12 1.85 20.29
CA ALA A 54 -14.96 1.43 21.42
C ALA A 54 -15.33 2.57 22.38
N GLN A 55 -14.73 3.75 22.25
CA GLN A 55 -15.05 4.92 23.07
C GLN A 55 -15.88 5.93 22.27
N GLN A 56 -17.18 5.80 22.44
CA GLN A 56 -18.23 6.68 21.96
C GLN A 56 -17.93 8.14 22.37
N MET A 57 -17.46 8.96 21.43
CA MET A 57 -17.32 10.40 21.68
C MET A 57 -18.68 11.10 21.51
N PRO A 58 -19.08 12.00 22.44
CA PRO A 58 -20.22 12.87 22.23
C PRO A 58 -19.82 13.99 21.26
N MET A 59 -20.09 13.81 19.97
CA MET A 59 -19.95 14.89 19.00
C MET A 59 -21.21 15.77 19.04
N LYS A 60 -21.07 17.00 19.54
CA LYS A 60 -21.99 18.09 19.18
C LYS A 60 -21.77 18.41 17.70
N MET A 61 -22.70 18.00 16.85
CA MET A 61 -22.77 18.43 15.46
C MET A 61 -23.45 19.79 15.38
N ASP A 62 -22.67 20.86 15.30
CA ASP A 62 -23.19 22.14 14.83
C ASP A 62 -23.32 22.06 13.30
N SER A 63 -24.55 21.86 12.84
CA SER A 63 -24.91 21.88 11.42
C SER A 63 -24.94 23.33 10.93
N ALA A 64 -23.77 23.86 10.56
CA ALA A 64 -23.66 25.10 9.81
C ALA A 64 -23.23 24.78 8.37
N ILE A 65 -24.22 24.60 7.50
CA ILE A 65 -24.03 24.65 6.05
C ILE A 65 -23.76 26.10 5.69
N THR A 66 -22.49 26.49 5.61
CA THR A 66 -22.09 27.82 5.15
C THR A 66 -21.65 27.77 3.69
N HIS A 67 -22.44 28.40 2.82
CA HIS A 67 -22.01 28.86 1.51
C HIS A 67 -20.87 29.88 1.67
N THR A 68 -19.68 29.66 1.11
CA THR A 68 -18.86 30.72 0.47
C THR A 68 -17.57 30.24 -0.24
N THR A 69 -17.37 30.82 -1.43
CA THR A 69 -16.15 31.37 -2.08
C THR A 69 -14.92 30.52 -2.46
N THR A 70 -14.58 30.64 -3.76
CA THR A 70 -13.29 30.58 -4.48
C THR A 70 -12.31 29.42 -4.23
N MET A 71 -11.99 28.75 -5.33
CA MET A 71 -11.02 27.66 -5.46
C MET A 71 -9.60 28.13 -5.10
N PRO A 72 -8.89 27.45 -4.16
CA PRO A 72 -7.43 27.47 -4.13
C PRO A 72 -6.96 26.40 -5.13
N THR A 73 -6.64 26.81 -6.36
CA THR A 73 -6.50 25.88 -7.50
C THR A 73 -5.09 25.32 -7.75
N THR A 74 -4.07 25.59 -6.93
CA THR A 74 -2.70 25.17 -7.34
C THR A 74 -1.72 24.76 -6.25
N THR A 75 -2.00 25.00 -4.96
CA THR A 75 -1.05 24.66 -3.88
C THR A 75 -1.25 23.28 -3.26
N LYS A 76 -2.36 22.58 -3.51
CA LYS A 76 -2.67 21.32 -2.82
C LYS A 76 -1.82 20.12 -3.27
N MET A 77 -1.44 20.04 -4.55
CA MET A 77 -0.65 18.91 -5.06
C MET A 77 0.72 18.76 -4.41
N ASP A 78 1.35 19.87 -3.99
CA ASP A 78 2.71 19.81 -3.42
C ASP A 78 2.72 19.29 -1.97
N GLU A 79 1.60 19.40 -1.26
CA GLU A 79 1.46 18.90 0.12
C GLU A 79 1.01 17.44 0.19
N GLU A 80 0.33 16.94 -0.84
CA GLU A 80 -0.19 15.58 -0.86
C GLU A 80 0.95 14.54 -0.91
N LEU A 81 0.83 13.54 -0.05
CA LEU A 81 1.72 12.39 -0.05
C LEU A 81 1.26 11.41 -1.13
N PRO A 82 2.18 10.68 -1.78
CA PRO A 82 1.79 9.72 -2.80
C PRO A 82 0.83 8.69 -2.22
N HIS A 83 -0.01 8.15 -3.08
CA HIS A 83 -0.95 7.10 -2.71
C HIS A 83 -0.19 5.86 -2.19
N PRO A 84 -0.84 4.97 -1.42
CA PRO A 84 -0.32 3.63 -1.18
C PRO A 84 -0.18 2.82 -2.49
N PHE A 85 0.27 1.58 -2.42
CA PHE A 85 0.30 0.62 -3.52
C PHE A 85 -1.11 0.13 -3.86
N PHE A 86 -1.84 -0.47 -2.93
CA PHE A 86 -3.15 -1.08 -3.19
C PHE A 86 -4.29 -0.50 -2.36
N THR A 87 -4.00 -0.10 -1.12
CA THR A 87 -4.96 0.67 -0.32
C THR A 87 -5.33 1.95 -1.06
N HIS A 88 -6.62 2.27 -1.14
CA HIS A 88 -7.10 3.51 -1.72
C HIS A 88 -7.14 4.64 -0.69
N MET A 89 -7.33 5.87 -1.15
CA MET A 89 -7.35 7.01 -0.25
C MET A 89 -8.57 6.97 0.67
N GLY A 90 -8.36 7.33 1.93
CA GLY A 90 -9.41 7.33 2.94
C GLY A 90 -10.44 8.45 2.77
N MET A 91 -10.15 9.42 1.89
CA MET A 91 -11.02 10.55 1.54
C MET A 91 -11.08 10.73 0.02
N PRO A 92 -12.22 11.24 -0.51
CA PRO A 92 -12.33 11.61 -1.91
C PRO A 92 -11.27 12.62 -2.33
N GLU A 93 -10.73 12.36 -3.52
CA GLU A 93 -9.89 13.30 -4.25
C GLU A 93 -10.57 14.67 -4.43
N ALA A 94 -9.74 15.71 -4.60
CA ALA A 94 -10.27 17.03 -4.91
C ALA A 94 -10.90 17.07 -6.32
N VAL A 95 -11.90 17.92 -6.50
CA VAL A 95 -12.53 18.12 -7.82
C VAL A 95 -11.49 18.67 -8.78
N GLY A 96 -11.34 17.99 -9.92
CA GLY A 96 -10.34 18.32 -10.93
C GLY A 96 -8.96 17.68 -10.70
N THR A 97 -8.78 16.90 -9.63
CA THR A 97 -7.61 16.03 -9.45
C THR A 97 -7.89 14.66 -10.06
N TYR A 98 -6.90 14.15 -10.79
CA TYR A 98 -6.92 12.81 -11.35
C TYR A 98 -5.65 12.08 -10.92
N SER A 99 -5.82 10.88 -10.37
CA SER A 99 -4.71 10.01 -9.97
C SER A 99 -4.85 8.68 -10.71
N LEU A 100 -3.83 8.31 -11.48
CA LEU A 100 -3.73 7.02 -12.15
C LEU A 100 -2.50 6.28 -11.64
N ARG A 101 -2.71 5.22 -10.88
CA ARG A 101 -1.69 4.24 -10.54
C ARG A 101 -1.79 3.07 -11.50
N THR A 102 -0.68 2.63 -12.05
CA THR A 102 -0.60 1.35 -12.77
C THR A 102 0.53 0.54 -12.17
N ALA A 103 0.41 -0.79 -12.11
CA ALA A 103 1.46 -1.64 -11.57
C ALA A 103 1.78 -2.81 -12.49
N ALA A 104 3.05 -3.14 -12.61
CA ALA A 104 3.52 -4.43 -13.10
C ALA A 104 3.78 -5.33 -11.88
N LEU A 105 3.23 -6.53 -11.92
CA LEU A 105 3.27 -7.48 -10.81
C LEU A 105 4.03 -8.74 -11.21
N LEU A 106 4.99 -9.13 -10.37
CA LEU A 106 5.68 -10.41 -10.49
C LEU A 106 5.33 -11.27 -9.27
N THR A 107 4.49 -12.27 -9.48
CA THR A 107 3.91 -13.08 -8.39
C THR A 107 4.49 -14.48 -8.41
N LYS A 108 5.21 -14.84 -7.34
CA LYS A 108 5.66 -16.21 -7.10
C LYS A 108 4.53 -17.00 -6.45
N GLN A 109 4.03 -18.00 -7.15
CA GLN A 109 2.95 -18.88 -6.73
C GLN A 109 3.41 -19.85 -5.62
N THR A 110 2.47 -20.58 -5.03
CA THR A 110 2.75 -21.58 -3.98
C THR A 110 3.37 -22.85 -4.53
N ASP A 111 3.13 -23.18 -5.80
CA ASP A 111 3.75 -24.28 -6.55
C ASP A 111 5.18 -23.95 -7.04
N GLY A 112 5.66 -22.73 -6.79
CA GLY A 112 6.98 -22.26 -7.20
C GLY A 112 7.03 -21.55 -8.55
N ALA A 113 5.96 -21.60 -9.36
CA ALA A 113 5.88 -20.88 -10.62
C ALA A 113 5.89 -19.36 -10.42
N THR A 114 6.34 -18.62 -11.42
CA THR A 114 6.29 -17.15 -11.43
C THR A 114 5.34 -16.69 -12.51
N LYS A 115 4.35 -15.86 -12.16
CA LYS A 115 3.38 -15.28 -13.09
C LYS A 115 3.48 -13.77 -13.09
N GLY A 116 3.40 -13.18 -14.28
CA GLY A 116 3.24 -11.74 -14.47
C GLY A 116 1.77 -11.35 -14.47
N ASP A 117 1.46 -10.17 -13.95
CA ASP A 117 0.14 -9.53 -14.03
C ASP A 117 0.29 -8.00 -14.06
N PHE A 118 -0.81 -7.28 -14.21
CA PHE A 118 -0.85 -5.84 -14.08
C PHE A 118 -2.02 -5.37 -13.22
N ALA A 119 -1.85 -4.24 -12.56
CA ALA A 119 -2.88 -3.58 -11.77
C ALA A 119 -3.11 -2.16 -12.24
N PHE A 120 -4.27 -1.60 -11.93
CA PHE A 120 -4.51 -0.16 -12.06
C PHE A 120 -5.48 0.35 -10.99
N HIS A 121 -5.31 1.61 -10.62
CA HIS A 121 -6.24 2.37 -9.78
C HIS A 121 -6.38 3.75 -10.40
N PHE A 122 -7.60 4.18 -10.60
CA PHE A 122 -7.94 5.51 -11.07
C PHE A 122 -8.84 6.19 -10.03
N GLU A 123 -8.41 7.31 -9.48
CA GLU A 123 -9.13 8.06 -8.44
C GLU A 123 -9.36 9.51 -8.90
N THR A 124 -10.57 10.03 -8.67
CA THR A 124 -10.91 11.43 -8.97
C THR A 124 -12.08 11.94 -8.12
N GLY A 125 -12.11 13.26 -7.87
CA GLY A 125 -13.22 13.92 -7.20
C GLY A 125 -14.34 14.29 -8.16
N LEU A 126 -15.52 13.68 -8.02
CA LEU A 126 -16.73 14.04 -8.78
C LEU A 126 -17.40 15.30 -8.24
N SER A 127 -17.34 15.50 -6.92
CA SER A 127 -17.81 16.71 -6.24
C SER A 127 -16.99 16.96 -4.97
N ARG A 128 -17.34 17.98 -4.19
CA ARG A 128 -16.68 18.27 -2.91
C ARG A 128 -16.83 17.15 -1.87
N ILE A 129 -17.84 16.28 -2.04
CA ILE A 129 -18.15 15.21 -1.08
C ILE A 129 -18.21 13.83 -1.73
N VAL A 130 -18.11 13.73 -3.06
CA VAL A 130 -18.20 12.45 -3.79
C VAL A 130 -16.91 12.23 -4.58
N GLY A 131 -16.28 11.09 -4.36
CA GLY A 131 -15.15 10.58 -5.14
C GLY A 131 -15.54 9.36 -5.95
N LEU A 132 -14.81 9.13 -7.03
CA LEU A 132 -14.86 7.93 -7.85
C LEU A 132 -13.50 7.25 -7.78
N HIS A 133 -13.52 5.94 -7.56
CA HIS A 133 -12.34 5.10 -7.61
C HIS A 133 -12.65 3.87 -8.46
N ILE A 134 -11.84 3.63 -9.49
CA ILE A 134 -11.94 2.45 -10.35
C ILE A 134 -10.63 1.69 -10.24
N ARG A 135 -10.66 0.41 -9.88
CA ARG A 135 -9.43 -0.38 -9.76
C ARG A 135 -9.56 -1.83 -10.22
N ASN A 136 -8.41 -2.42 -10.49
CA ASN A 136 -8.24 -3.86 -10.57
C ASN A 136 -6.82 -4.19 -10.12
N ASP A 137 -6.71 -4.96 -9.03
CA ASP A 137 -5.42 -5.24 -8.40
C ASP A 137 -4.60 -6.30 -9.15
N ARG A 138 -5.21 -7.08 -10.05
CA ARG A 138 -4.56 -8.16 -10.84
C ARG A 138 -5.40 -8.46 -12.08
N PHE A 139 -5.32 -7.64 -13.12
CA PHE A 139 -6.30 -7.67 -14.22
C PHE A 139 -6.43 -9.02 -14.93
N LEU A 140 -5.35 -9.79 -15.05
CA LEU A 140 -5.40 -11.11 -15.68
C LEU A 140 -6.02 -12.18 -14.79
N MET A 141 -5.84 -12.07 -13.46
CA MET A 141 -6.22 -13.09 -12.48
C MET A 141 -7.50 -12.75 -11.69
N ASN A 142 -7.74 -11.48 -11.39
CA ASN A 142 -8.95 -11.01 -10.74
C ASN A 142 -10.09 -10.98 -11.77
N PRO A 143 -11.24 -11.58 -11.48
CA PRO A 143 -12.31 -11.72 -12.45
C PRO A 143 -13.17 -10.46 -12.61
N SER A 144 -12.94 -9.44 -11.78
CA SER A 144 -13.77 -8.24 -11.69
C SER A 144 -12.90 -6.98 -11.60
N THR A 145 -13.43 -5.89 -12.14
CA THR A 145 -12.95 -4.53 -11.91
C THR A 145 -13.90 -3.85 -10.93
N GLU A 146 -13.34 -3.19 -9.93
CA GLU A 146 -14.09 -2.50 -8.89
C GLU A 146 -14.36 -1.06 -9.31
N ILE A 147 -15.61 -0.62 -9.12
CA ILE A 147 -16.05 0.77 -9.27
C ILE A 147 -16.63 1.19 -7.93
N MET A 148 -15.95 2.11 -7.26
CA MET A 148 -16.30 2.59 -5.94
C MET A 148 -16.68 4.07 -5.97
N PHE A 149 -17.79 4.38 -5.29
CA PHE A 149 -18.15 5.74 -4.94
C PHE A 149 -17.92 5.96 -3.46
N GLN A 150 -17.18 7.02 -3.15
CA GLN A 150 -16.80 7.38 -1.80
C GLN A 150 -17.50 8.70 -1.42
N PHE A 151 -18.18 8.72 -0.28
CA PHE A 151 -18.97 9.85 0.20
C PHE A 151 -18.37 10.39 1.49
N ALA A 152 -17.75 11.58 1.42
CA ALA A 152 -17.18 12.24 2.59
C ALA A 152 -18.28 12.60 3.59
N VAL A 153 -18.22 12.02 4.79
CA VAL A 153 -19.15 12.30 5.90
C VAL A 153 -18.56 13.37 6.82
N LEU A 154 -17.28 13.20 7.18
CA LEU A 154 -16.52 14.15 7.97
C LEU A 154 -15.27 14.53 7.19
N ARG A 155 -14.95 15.81 7.10
CA ARG A 155 -13.82 16.30 6.32
C ARG A 155 -13.16 17.50 6.99
N SER A 156 -11.84 17.50 7.09
CA SER A 156 -11.08 18.67 7.53
C SER A 156 -11.10 19.78 6.48
N LYS A 157 -10.77 21.02 6.89
CA LYS A 157 -10.72 22.18 5.98
C LYS A 157 -9.78 21.98 4.78
N ASN A 158 -8.61 21.38 5.00
CA ASN A 158 -7.68 21.06 3.91
C ASN A 158 -8.14 19.87 3.05
N GLY A 159 -9.09 19.08 3.55
CA GLY A 159 -9.72 17.99 2.84
C GLY A 159 -8.95 16.66 2.85
N MET A 160 -7.81 16.60 3.55
CA MET A 160 -6.93 15.43 3.63
C MET A 160 -7.26 14.47 4.79
N ASN A 161 -8.08 14.91 5.74
CA ASN A 161 -8.46 14.14 6.92
C ASN A 161 -9.97 13.95 6.95
N GLY A 162 -10.42 12.80 7.45
CA GLY A 162 -11.84 12.58 7.62
C GLY A 162 -12.26 11.13 7.63
N ILE A 163 -13.57 10.95 7.46
CA ILE A 163 -14.25 9.67 7.34
C ILE A 163 -15.19 9.75 6.14
N SER A 164 -15.20 8.69 5.34
CA SER A 164 -16.12 8.53 4.23
C SER A 164 -16.85 7.20 4.32
N THR A 165 -18.09 7.16 3.88
CA THR A 165 -18.76 5.90 3.56
C THR A 165 -18.51 5.56 2.10
N LEU A 166 -18.65 4.30 1.73
CA LEU A 166 -18.45 3.86 0.35
C LEU A 166 -19.47 2.82 -0.06
N ILE A 167 -19.73 2.79 -1.35
CA ILE A 167 -20.36 1.68 -2.07
C ILE A 167 -19.45 1.30 -3.22
N GLU A 168 -19.24 0.01 -3.40
CA GLU A 168 -18.39 -0.54 -4.45
C GLU A 168 -19.17 -1.58 -5.25
N PHE A 169 -18.89 -1.59 -6.55
CA PHE A 169 -19.43 -2.55 -7.51
C PHE A 169 -18.28 -3.32 -8.15
N GLU A 170 -18.22 -4.62 -7.93
CA GLU A 170 -17.30 -5.52 -8.63
C GLU A 170 -17.94 -5.92 -9.97
N VAL A 171 -17.55 -5.25 -11.05
CA VAL A 171 -18.06 -5.53 -12.39
C VAL A 171 -17.21 -6.64 -13.03
N PRO A 172 -17.81 -7.76 -13.48
CA PRO A 172 -17.06 -8.84 -14.11
C PRO A 172 -16.33 -8.37 -15.37
N THR A 173 -15.03 -8.61 -15.43
CA THR A 173 -14.16 -8.27 -16.56
C THR A 173 -13.43 -9.47 -17.15
N ASN A 174 -13.51 -10.64 -16.50
CA ASN A 174 -12.98 -11.90 -17.01
C ASN A 174 -14.08 -12.98 -17.12
N LYS A 175 -13.82 -14.01 -17.93
CA LYS A 175 -14.71 -15.17 -18.08
C LYS A 175 -14.79 -15.93 -16.76
N GLY A 176 -16.00 -16.31 -16.35
CA GLY A 176 -16.25 -17.15 -15.17
C GLY A 176 -17.09 -16.47 -14.09
N VAL A 177 -17.11 -15.15 -14.06
CA VAL A 177 -18.05 -14.37 -13.22
C VAL A 177 -19.06 -13.69 -14.14
N ARG A 178 -20.34 -13.76 -13.77
CA ARG A 178 -21.45 -13.21 -14.57
C ARG A 178 -22.27 -12.15 -13.85
N ARG A 179 -21.98 -11.92 -12.57
CA ARG A 179 -22.79 -11.06 -11.70
C ARG A 179 -21.92 -9.99 -11.10
N ILE A 180 -22.51 -8.81 -10.96
CA ILE A 180 -21.94 -7.70 -10.23
C ILE A 180 -22.13 -7.98 -8.73
N ASN A 181 -21.06 -7.94 -7.94
CA ASN A 181 -21.19 -7.88 -6.49
C ASN A 181 -21.25 -6.43 -6.03
N THR A 182 -21.91 -6.21 -4.90
CA THR A 182 -21.98 -4.90 -4.26
C THR A 182 -21.40 -5.01 -2.87
N LEU A 183 -20.46 -4.13 -2.56
CA LEU A 183 -19.85 -4.01 -1.25
C LEU A 183 -20.21 -2.64 -0.68
N VAL A 184 -20.33 -2.58 0.64
CA VAL A 184 -20.57 -1.34 1.38
C VAL A 184 -19.53 -1.22 2.47
N GLY A 185 -19.18 -0.01 2.86
CA GLY A 185 -18.12 0.15 3.83
C GLY A 185 -17.86 1.57 4.25
N PHE A 186 -16.69 1.76 4.84
CA PHE A 186 -16.18 3.07 5.17
C PHE A 186 -14.67 3.12 5.00
N SER A 187 -14.17 4.34 4.91
CA SER A 187 -12.75 4.64 4.91
C SER A 187 -12.45 5.84 5.80
N SER A 188 -11.22 5.94 6.27
CA SER A 188 -10.76 7.11 7.02
C SER A 188 -9.34 7.49 6.63
N ALA A 189 -9.04 8.78 6.73
CA ALA A 189 -7.70 9.31 6.48
C ALA A 189 -7.26 10.22 7.63
N LEU A 190 -6.00 10.07 8.01
CA LEU A 190 -5.26 10.97 8.90
C LEU A 190 -3.91 11.28 8.26
N SER A 191 -3.77 12.48 7.74
CA SER A 191 -2.66 12.95 6.95
C SER A 191 -2.16 14.33 7.37
N SER A 192 -0.85 14.48 7.25
CA SER A 192 -0.07 15.68 7.47
C SER A 192 0.98 15.81 6.36
N SER A 193 1.80 16.85 6.40
CA SER A 193 2.89 17.04 5.43
C SER A 193 3.99 15.96 5.48
N ARG A 194 4.01 15.11 6.52
CA ARG A 194 5.06 14.08 6.73
C ARG A 194 4.56 12.65 6.77
N VAL A 195 3.32 12.42 7.16
CA VAL A 195 2.75 11.08 7.28
C VAL A 195 1.29 11.09 6.84
N SER A 196 0.89 10.04 6.14
CA SER A 196 -0.51 9.75 5.80
C SER A 196 -0.85 8.35 6.30
N PHE A 197 -1.96 8.23 6.99
CA PHE A 197 -2.58 6.98 7.40
C PHE A 197 -3.93 6.87 6.68
N ASN A 198 -4.16 5.75 6.00
CA ASN A 198 -5.44 5.43 5.36
C ASN A 198 -5.94 4.10 5.89
N GLN A 199 -7.24 4.01 6.12
CA GLN A 199 -7.94 2.78 6.48
C GLN A 199 -9.17 2.62 5.59
N VAL A 200 -9.45 1.38 5.23
CA VAL A 200 -10.59 0.98 4.41
C VAL A 200 -11.18 -0.31 4.97
N LEU A 201 -12.50 -0.39 5.02
CA LEU A 201 -13.22 -1.61 5.34
C LEU A 201 -14.43 -1.75 4.42
N HIS A 202 -14.54 -2.88 3.75
CA HIS A 202 -15.64 -3.29 2.87
C HIS A 202 -16.31 -4.54 3.42
N TYR A 203 -17.63 -4.58 3.31
CA TYR A 203 -18.44 -5.75 3.59
C TYR A 203 -19.25 -6.11 2.35
N ASN A 204 -19.15 -7.37 1.93
CA ASN A 204 -19.95 -7.97 0.89
C ASN A 204 -21.10 -8.77 1.55
N PRO A 205 -22.33 -8.23 1.63
CA PRO A 205 -23.44 -8.90 2.29
C PRO A 205 -23.89 -10.18 1.59
N ARG A 206 -23.53 -10.37 0.31
CA ARG A 206 -23.98 -11.51 -0.49
C ARG A 206 -23.24 -12.79 -0.14
N VAL A 207 -21.93 -12.67 0.05
CA VAL A 207 -21.04 -13.81 0.34
C VAL A 207 -20.48 -13.76 1.76
N ASP A 208 -21.04 -12.87 2.59
CA ASP A 208 -20.63 -12.65 3.98
C ASP A 208 -19.10 -12.56 4.13
N MET A 209 -18.52 -11.65 3.34
CA MET A 209 -17.07 -11.43 3.27
C MET A 209 -16.74 -10.03 3.75
N LEU A 210 -15.69 -9.93 4.55
CA LEU A 210 -15.08 -8.67 4.97
C LEU A 210 -13.76 -8.50 4.24
N ASP A 211 -13.57 -7.38 3.56
CA ASP A 211 -12.27 -6.99 2.98
C ASP A 211 -11.83 -5.68 3.61
N GLY A 212 -10.54 -5.50 3.83
CA GLY A 212 -10.05 -4.35 4.54
C GLY A 212 -8.59 -4.08 4.26
N SER A 213 -8.21 -2.82 4.36
CA SER A 213 -6.82 -2.43 4.21
C SER A 213 -6.46 -1.26 5.09
N VAL A 214 -5.19 -1.23 5.52
CA VAL A 214 -4.59 -0.08 6.18
C VAL A 214 -3.27 0.26 5.50
N ALA A 215 -2.95 1.54 5.43
CA ALA A 215 -1.72 2.04 4.82
C ALA A 215 -1.11 3.16 5.65
N VAL A 216 0.21 3.19 5.70
CA VAL A 216 1.00 4.32 6.18
C VAL A 216 1.99 4.72 5.09
N VAL A 217 1.99 6.00 4.75
CA VAL A 217 2.98 6.64 3.87
C VAL A 217 3.78 7.63 4.68
N PHE A 218 5.09 7.44 4.77
CA PHE A 218 6.01 8.30 5.52
C PHE A 218 6.96 9.02 4.59
N LYS A 219 6.97 10.35 4.65
CA LYS A 219 7.85 11.22 3.87
C LYS A 219 9.22 11.30 4.55
N VAL A 220 10.24 10.73 3.91
CA VAL A 220 11.64 10.83 4.36
C VAL A 220 12.25 12.12 3.82
N THR A 221 12.03 12.41 2.54
CA THR A 221 12.45 13.66 1.88
C THR A 221 11.34 14.14 0.96
N GLN A 222 11.53 15.27 0.26
CA GLN A 222 10.58 15.71 -0.76
C GLN A 222 10.42 14.72 -1.94
N LYS A 223 11.38 13.79 -2.10
CA LYS A 223 11.39 12.81 -3.19
C LYS A 223 11.22 11.36 -2.75
N ILE A 224 11.47 11.03 -1.48
CA ILE A 224 11.52 9.64 -1.00
C ILE A 224 10.44 9.43 0.05
N PHE A 225 9.60 8.42 -0.18
CA PHE A 225 8.49 8.04 0.67
C PHE A 225 8.58 6.55 0.98
N LEU A 226 8.42 6.18 2.25
CA LEU A 226 8.30 4.79 2.68
C LEU A 226 6.81 4.45 2.79
N VAL A 227 6.44 3.26 2.32
CA VAL A 227 5.05 2.82 2.31
C VAL A 227 4.97 1.46 3.01
N ALA A 228 3.99 1.32 3.90
CA ALA A 228 3.65 0.09 4.57
C ALA A 228 2.14 -0.12 4.52
N GLU A 229 1.71 -1.30 4.09
CA GLU A 229 0.29 -1.65 4.01
C GLU A 229 0.02 -3.01 4.61
N MET A 230 -1.22 -3.22 5.02
CA MET A 230 -1.78 -4.53 5.31
C MET A 230 -3.09 -4.63 4.55
N LEU A 231 -3.19 -5.58 3.63
CA LEU A 231 -4.46 -5.96 3.01
C LEU A 231 -4.97 -7.22 3.71
N GLY A 232 -6.26 -7.31 3.95
CA GLY A 232 -6.85 -8.41 4.69
C GLY A 232 -8.25 -8.74 4.26
N THR A 233 -8.50 -10.01 4.00
CA THR A 233 -9.82 -10.51 3.63
C THR A 233 -10.22 -11.64 4.57
N ARG A 234 -11.47 -11.63 5.03
CA ARG A 234 -12.09 -12.70 5.82
C ARG A 234 -13.32 -13.20 5.09
N MET A 235 -13.31 -14.49 4.78
CA MET A 235 -14.40 -15.20 4.13
C MET A 235 -15.45 -15.67 5.14
N SER A 236 -16.62 -16.06 4.66
CA SER A 236 -17.75 -16.55 5.47
C SER A 236 -17.44 -17.81 6.28
N ASP A 237 -16.52 -18.65 5.80
CA ASP A 237 -16.05 -19.85 6.49
C ASP A 237 -15.01 -19.54 7.61
N GLY A 238 -14.69 -18.27 7.83
CA GLY A 238 -13.68 -17.82 8.78
C GLY A 238 -12.26 -17.82 8.23
N THR A 239 -12.04 -18.30 7.00
CA THR A 239 -10.74 -18.24 6.33
C THR A 239 -10.29 -16.78 6.24
N THR A 240 -9.09 -16.51 6.73
CA THR A 240 -8.51 -15.16 6.73
C THR A 240 -7.22 -15.16 5.94
N MET A 241 -7.05 -14.13 5.12
CA MET A 241 -5.82 -13.85 4.37
C MET A 241 -5.28 -12.49 4.79
N LEU A 242 -3.99 -12.41 5.10
CA LEU A 242 -3.31 -11.15 5.43
C LEU A 242 -2.05 -10.99 4.59
N ASN A 243 -1.99 -9.88 3.87
CA ASN A 243 -0.98 -9.59 2.86
C ASN A 243 -0.29 -8.26 3.18
N PRO A 244 0.75 -8.26 4.04
CA PRO A 244 1.53 -7.07 4.28
C PRO A 244 2.34 -6.69 3.04
N VAL A 245 2.41 -5.38 2.79
CA VAL A 245 3.24 -4.75 1.76
C VAL A 245 4.21 -3.80 2.42
N ALA A 246 5.44 -3.78 1.95
CA ALA A 246 6.39 -2.73 2.26
C ALA A 246 7.08 -2.28 0.97
N GLY A 247 7.35 -0.99 0.85
CA GLY A 247 8.00 -0.45 -0.33
C GLY A 247 8.49 0.97 -0.18
N VAL A 248 9.05 1.46 -1.28
CA VAL A 248 9.53 2.83 -1.43
C VAL A 248 8.87 3.46 -2.66
N LYS A 249 8.51 4.73 -2.53
CA LYS A 249 8.07 5.57 -3.63
C LYS A 249 9.05 6.73 -3.83
N LEU A 250 9.35 7.00 -5.10
CA LEU A 250 10.27 8.04 -5.57
C LEU A 250 9.51 9.03 -6.43
N ARG A 251 9.35 10.26 -5.95
CA ARG A 251 8.76 11.37 -6.73
C ARG A 251 9.80 11.92 -7.69
N LEU A 252 9.54 11.74 -8.99
CA LEU A 252 10.41 12.25 -10.05
C LEU A 252 10.14 13.73 -10.30
N ASN A 253 8.86 14.09 -10.36
CA ASN A 253 8.35 15.45 -10.48
C ASN A 253 6.94 15.53 -9.85
N LYS A 254 6.26 16.68 -9.98
CA LYS A 254 4.92 16.86 -9.40
C LYS A 254 3.82 15.96 -9.98
N TYR A 255 4.04 15.37 -11.15
CA TYR A 255 3.07 14.56 -11.87
C TYR A 255 3.38 13.07 -11.83
N VAL A 256 4.61 12.67 -11.48
CA VAL A 256 5.08 11.29 -11.62
C VAL A 256 5.79 10.81 -10.35
N VAL A 257 5.30 9.70 -9.82
CA VAL A 257 5.91 8.95 -8.71
C VAL A 257 6.13 7.51 -9.16
N LEU A 258 7.29 6.95 -8.84
CA LEU A 258 7.61 5.53 -9.10
C LEU A 258 7.68 4.76 -7.79
N GLY A 259 6.92 3.68 -7.68
CA GLY A 259 6.92 2.77 -6.54
C GLY A 259 7.61 1.44 -6.82
N LEU A 260 8.38 0.95 -5.85
CA LEU A 260 8.84 -0.44 -5.79
C LEU A 260 8.38 -1.03 -4.45
N GLY A 261 7.57 -2.07 -4.52
CA GLY A 261 6.96 -2.74 -3.37
C GLY A 261 7.21 -4.24 -3.35
N TYR A 262 7.13 -4.82 -2.17
CA TYR A 262 7.15 -6.26 -1.95
C TYR A 262 6.05 -6.67 -0.98
N MET A 263 5.27 -7.67 -1.38
CA MET A 263 4.17 -8.22 -0.61
C MET A 263 4.45 -9.69 -0.29
N LYS A 264 4.20 -10.09 0.97
CA LYS A 264 4.39 -11.47 1.42
C LYS A 264 3.26 -11.89 2.37
N PRO A 265 2.37 -12.78 1.96
CA PRO A 265 1.29 -13.25 2.82
C PRO A 265 1.80 -13.87 4.12
N VAL A 266 1.12 -13.60 5.24
CA VAL A 266 1.51 -14.07 6.59
C VAL A 266 0.54 -15.08 7.20
N THR A 267 -0.55 -15.37 6.50
CA THR A 267 -1.54 -16.38 6.88
C THR A 267 -1.22 -17.76 6.28
N ASN A 268 -1.79 -18.81 6.86
CA ASN A 268 -1.67 -20.18 6.34
C ASN A 268 -2.38 -20.34 4.99
N THR A 269 -3.55 -19.72 4.85
CA THR A 269 -4.24 -19.59 3.57
C THR A 269 -3.62 -18.42 2.81
N LYS A 270 -3.06 -18.72 1.64
CA LYS A 270 -2.44 -17.73 0.76
C LYS A 270 -2.57 -18.15 -0.69
N GLU A 271 -2.82 -17.19 -1.56
CA GLU A 271 -2.94 -17.40 -3.00
C GLU A 271 -1.57 -17.46 -3.68
N PHE A 272 -0.54 -16.87 -3.06
CA PHE A 272 0.82 -16.81 -3.58
C PHE A 272 1.84 -16.82 -2.45
N SER A 273 3.10 -17.06 -2.80
CA SER A 273 4.23 -17.06 -1.85
C SER A 273 4.78 -15.65 -1.61
N SER A 274 4.88 -14.84 -2.67
CA SER A 274 5.28 -13.44 -2.60
C SER A 274 4.98 -12.71 -3.91
N GLN A 275 4.90 -11.38 -3.86
CA GLN A 275 4.71 -10.54 -5.04
C GLN A 275 5.65 -9.33 -5.00
N THR A 276 6.29 -9.03 -6.14
CA THR A 276 7.03 -7.79 -6.36
C THR A 276 6.17 -6.85 -7.19
N ILE A 277 6.18 -5.56 -6.84
CA ILE A 277 5.31 -4.54 -7.39
C ILE A 277 6.18 -3.42 -7.93
N PHE A 278 6.02 -3.08 -9.21
CA PHE A 278 6.55 -1.84 -9.77
C PHE A 278 5.38 -0.96 -10.20
N GLN A 279 5.23 0.22 -9.60
CA GLN A 279 4.02 1.04 -9.74
C GLN A 279 4.34 2.49 -10.10
N PRO A 280 4.26 2.90 -11.38
CA PRO A 280 4.14 4.30 -11.73
C PRO A 280 2.76 4.87 -11.34
N GLU A 281 2.78 6.06 -10.75
CA GLU A 281 1.64 6.87 -10.37
C GLU A 281 1.72 8.22 -11.08
N PHE A 282 0.63 8.58 -11.75
CA PHE A 282 0.47 9.78 -12.55
C PHE A 282 -0.64 10.64 -11.95
N GLY A 283 -0.32 11.89 -11.61
CA GLY A 283 -1.30 12.87 -11.14
C GLY A 283 -1.42 14.04 -12.11
N TRP A 284 -2.63 14.56 -12.34
CA TRP A 284 -2.85 15.80 -13.11
C TRP A 284 -4.13 16.54 -12.71
#